data_AF-A0ABD0PM66-F1
#
_entry.id   AF-A0ABD0PM66-F1
#
_cell.length_a   1.000
_cell.length_b   1.000
_cell.length_c   1.000
_cell.angle_alpha   90.00
_cell.angle_beta   90.00
_cell.angle_gamma   90.00
#
_symmetry.space_group_name_H-M   'P 1'
#
loop_
_entity.id
_entity.type
_entity.pdbx_description
1 polymer ?
#
loop_
_entity_poly.entity_id
_entity_poly.type
_entity_poly.pdbx_seq_one_letter_code
_entity_poly.pdbx_strand_id
1 'polypeptide(L)' 'IWCLGNETRFHVNKTVDAAIRSVVVGGLQAGVQYRVEVAASTSAGVGVKSEPQTIII' A
#
# COMPACT_ATOMS: atom_id res chain seq x y z
N ILE A 1 1.52 3.94 -2.26
CA ILE A 1 1.42 2.83 -1.28
C ILE A 1 0.14 2.08 -1.60
N TRP A 2 0.24 0.76 -1.77
CA TRP A 2 -0.88 -0.12 -2.03
C TRP A 2 -0.97 -1.14 -0.90
N CYS A 3 -2.16 -1.33 -0.34
CA CYS A 3 -2.48 -2.39 0.60
C CYS A 3 -3.66 -3.15 0.00
N LEU A 4 -3.39 -4.32 -0.56
CA LEU A 4 -4.32 -5.02 -1.45
C LEU A 4 -4.77 -6.33 -0.80
N GLY A 5 -6.06 -6.41 -0.46
CA GLY A 5 -6.70 -7.66 -0.10
C GLY A 5 -7.02 -8.53 -1.33
N ASN A 6 -7.52 -9.72 -1.06
CA ASN A 6 -8.00 -10.67 -2.08
C ASN A 6 -9.12 -10.09 -2.95
N GLU A 7 -10.02 -9.31 -2.36
CA GLU A 7 -11.14 -8.65 -3.03
C GLU A 7 -10.89 -7.15 -3.16
N THR A 8 -11.36 -6.56 -4.25
CA THR A 8 -11.16 -5.13 -4.58
C THR A 8 -11.73 -4.18 -3.54
N ARG A 9 -12.81 -4.56 -2.84
CA ARG A 9 -13.38 -3.78 -1.73
C ARG A 9 -12.41 -3.59 -0.56
N PHE A 10 -11.38 -4.42 -0.48
CA PHE A 10 -10.33 -4.33 0.53
C PHE A 10 -9.07 -3.63 0.00
N HIS A 11 -9.07 -3.07 -1.20
CA HIS A 11 -7.91 -2.35 -1.73
C HIS A 11 -7.83 -0.95 -1.14
N VAL A 12 -6.68 -0.60 -0.57
CA VAL A 12 -6.40 0.74 -0.04
C VAL A 12 -5.17 1.32 -0.72
N ASN A 13 -5.33 2.50 -1.32
CA ASN A 13 -4.26 3.25 -1.96
C ASN A 13 -4.01 4.55 -1.22
N LYS A 14 -2.74 4.85 -0.95
CA LYS A 14 -2.30 6.09 -0.33
C LYS A 14 -1.11 6.68 -1.09
N THR A 15 -1.16 7.99 -1.29
CA THR A 15 -0.05 8.81 -1.77
C THR A 15 0.39 9.70 -0.61
N VAL A 16 1.69 9.85 -0.44
CA VAL A 16 2.29 10.67 0.61
C VAL A 16 3.37 11.55 -0.02
N ASP A 17 3.74 12.62 0.68
CA ASP A 17 4.86 13.47 0.28
C ASP A 17 6.21 12.72 0.34
N ALA A 18 7.19 13.16 -0.44
CA ALA A 18 8.51 12.53 -0.54
C ALA A 18 9.30 12.53 0.77
N ALA A 19 9.04 13.47 1.69
CA ALA A 19 9.69 13.52 3.00
C ALA A 19 9.14 12.48 4.00
N ILE A 20 8.01 11.85 3.71
CA ILE A 20 7.35 10.92 4.62
C ILE A 20 8.05 9.57 4.61
N ARG A 21 8.52 9.13 5.79
CA ARG A 21 9.19 7.84 5.96
C ARG A 21 8.28 6.73 6.52
N SER A 22 7.12 7.08 7.08
CA SER A 22 6.13 6.14 7.59
C SER A 22 4.71 6.69 7.51
N VAL A 23 3.73 5.80 7.39
CA VAL A 23 2.29 6.15 7.40
C VAL A 23 1.48 4.99 7.95
N VAL A 24 0.35 5.31 8.59
CA VAL A 24 -0.61 4.32 9.09
C VAL A 24 -1.72 4.10 8.04
N VAL A 25 -1.99 2.84 7.71
CA VAL A 25 -3.11 2.45 6.83
C VAL A 25 -4.25 1.95 7.71
N GLY A 26 -5.28 2.78 7.89
CA GLY A 26 -6.49 2.43 8.65
C GLY A 26 -7.58 1.77 7.79
N GLY A 27 -8.61 1.25 8.45
CA GLY A 27 -9.80 0.69 7.78
C GLY A 27 -9.60 -0.70 7.19
N LEU A 28 -8.60 -1.45 7.67
CA LEU A 28 -8.36 -2.84 7.25
C LEU A 28 -9.34 -3.78 7.96
N GLN A 29 -9.78 -4.81 7.26
CA GLN A 29 -10.70 -5.82 7.76
C GLN A 29 -9.91 -6.96 8.43
N ALA A 30 -10.28 -7.29 9.66
CA ALA A 30 -9.67 -8.42 10.38
C ALA A 30 -9.93 -9.76 9.67
N GLY A 31 -8.93 -10.64 9.69
CA GLY A 31 -8.96 -11.95 9.03
C GLY A 31 -8.69 -11.90 7.51
N VAL A 32 -8.53 -10.71 6.91
CA VAL A 32 -8.15 -10.57 5.51
C VAL A 32 -6.63 -10.51 5.39
N GLN A 33 -6.07 -11.29 4.48
CA GLN A 33 -4.66 -11.21 4.12
C GLN A 33 -4.46 -10.05 3.13
N TYR A 34 -3.49 -9.19 3.45
CA TYR A 34 -3.11 -8.04 2.64
C TYR A 34 -1.70 -8.19 2.10
N ARG A 35 -1.50 -7.74 0.85
CA ARG A 35 -0.18 -7.48 0.27
C ARG A 35 0.09 -5.98 0.25
N VAL A 36 1.18 -5.58 0.88
CA VAL A 36 1.62 -4.19 0.99
C VAL A 36 2.81 -3.93 0.09
N GLU A 37 2.70 -2.90 -0.75
CA GLU A 37 3.74 -2.49 -1.68
C GLU A 37 3.87 -0.96 -1.66
N VAL A 38 5.09 -0.47 -1.89
CA VAL A 38 5.38 0.96 -2.02
C VAL A 38 6.14 1.23 -3.31
N ALA A 39 5.94 2.40 -3.91
CA ALA A 39 6.71 2.85 -5.06
C ALA A 39 6.99 4.34 -4.90
N ALA A 40 8.16 4.78 -5.34
CA ALA A 40 8.44 6.20 -5.51
C ALA A 40 7.67 6.74 -6.72
N SER A 41 7.30 8.02 -6.71
CA SER A 41 6.66 8.67 -7.84
C SER A 41 7.37 9.99 -8.15
N THR A 42 7.50 10.29 -9.44
CA THR A 42 8.06 11.53 -9.98
C THR A 42 7.06 12.16 -10.94
N SER A 43 7.39 13.31 -11.52
CA SER A 43 6.58 13.93 -12.58
C SER A 43 6.44 13.06 -13.84
N ALA A 44 7.35 12.09 -14.05
CA ALA A 44 7.27 11.13 -15.15
C ALA A 44 6.30 9.97 -14.87
N GLY A 45 5.83 9.81 -13.62
CA GLY A 45 4.87 8.79 -13.22
C GLY A 45 5.25 8.00 -11.97
N VAL A 46 4.68 6.79 -11.86
CA VAL A 46 4.91 5.86 -10.75
C VAL A 46 6.08 4.94 -11.09
N GLY A 47 7.05 4.85 -10.19
CA GLY A 47 8.20 3.97 -10.34
C GLY A 47 7.89 2.50 -10.05
N VAL A 48 8.95 1.68 -10.03
CA VAL A 48 8.86 0.26 -9.72
C VAL A 48 8.40 0.07 -8.28
N LYS A 49 7.49 -0.88 -8.07
CA LYS A 49 7.03 -1.26 -6.74
C LYS A 49 8.09 -2.08 -6.00
N SER A 50 8.15 -1.92 -4.69
CA SER A 50 8.93 -2.78 -3.81
C SER A 50 8.45 -4.23 -3.86
N GLU A 51 9.28 -5.15 -3.38
CA GLU A 51 8.83 -6.50 -3.06
C GLU A 51 7.61 -6.45 -2.11
N PRO A 52 6.57 -7.27 -2.36
CA PRO A 52 5.35 -7.24 -1.56
C PRO A 52 5.58 -7.86 -0.20
N GLN A 53 5.15 -7.16 0.86
CA GLN A 53 5.06 -7.72 2.20
C GLN A 53 3.65 -8.20 2.47
N THR A 54 3.51 -9.43 2.97
CA THR A 54 2.20 -10.02 3.28
C THR A 54 1.93 -9.95 4.77
N ILE A 55 0.75 -9.46 5.14
CA ILE A 55 0.28 -9.40 6.52
C ILE A 55 -1.15 -9.93 6.64
N ILE A 56 -1.51 -10.39 7.83
CA ILE A 56 -2.88 -10.70 8.23
C ILE A 56 -3.14 -9.84 9.46
N ILE A 57 -4.25 -9.10 9.45
CA ILE A 57 -4.73 -8.30 10.58
C ILE A 57 -5.65 -9.18 11.44
#